data_AF-A0A5C5TFI1-F1
#
_entry.id   AF-A0A5C5TFI1-F1
#
_cell.length_a   1.000
_cell.length_b   1.000
_cell.length_c   1.000
_cell.angle_alpha   90.00
_cell.angle_beta   90.00
_cell.angle_gamma   90.00
#
_symmetry.space_group_name_H-M   'P 1'
#
loop_
_entity.id
_entity.type
_entity.pdbx_description
1 polymer ?
#
loop_
_entity_poly.entity_id
_entity_poly.type
_entity_poly.pdbx_seq_one_letter_code
_entity_poly.pdbx_strand_id
1 'polypeptide(L)' 'MIIDAEKFALAVVSSSSSELSIKEKIKLYEDAVQTVKDYNQPQIENQQQQNIDNAEAFLKIF' A
#
# COMPACT_ATOMS: atom_id res chain seq x y z
N MET A 1 1.47 -4.73 -7.80
CA MET A 1 2.68 -3.94 -7.53
C MET A 1 2.48 -3.31 -6.16
N ILE A 2 3.34 -3.62 -5.19
CA ILE A 2 3.24 -3.02 -3.86
C ILE A 2 3.79 -1.59 -3.94
N ILE A 3 2.95 -0.62 -3.55
CA ILE A 3 3.32 0.81 -3.53
C ILE A 3 3.78 1.18 -2.12
N ASP A 4 4.87 1.94 -2.03
CA ASP A 4 5.29 2.55 -0.77
C ASP A 4 4.32 3.68 -0.40
N ALA A 5 3.51 3.44 0.64
CA ALA A 5 2.42 4.33 1.04
C ALA A 5 2.91 5.72 1.45
N GLU A 6 4.03 5.79 2.16
CA GLU A 6 4.59 7.06 2.64
C GLU A 6 5.15 7.88 1.48
N LYS A 7 5.96 7.25 0.61
CA LYS A 7 6.49 7.95 -0.58
C LYS A 7 5.37 8.44 -1.49
N PHE A 8 4.34 7.62 -1.69
CA PHE A 8 3.20 8.01 -2.51
C PHE A 8 2.43 9.18 -1.88
N ALA A 9 2.11 9.10 -0.58
CA ALA A 9 1.39 10.16 0.11
C ALA A 9 2.17 11.49 0.10
N LEU A 10 3.49 11.45 0.27
CA LEU A 10 4.35 12.63 0.13
C LEU A 10 4.30 13.23 -1.28
N ALA A 11 4.31 12.41 -2.33
CA ALA A 11 4.19 12.86 -3.71
C ALA A 11 2.82 13.51 -3.97
N VAL A 12 1.74 12.92 -3.45
CA VAL A 12 0.38 13.46 -3.54
C VAL A 12 0.29 14.82 -2.86
N VAL A 13 0.76 14.94 -1.61
CA VAL A 13 0.77 16.22 -0.88
C VAL A 13 1.63 17.26 -1.59
N SER A 14 2.79 16.87 -2.11
CA SER A 14 3.70 17.78 -2.82
C SER A 14 3.12 18.28 -4.16
N SER A 15 2.34 17.44 -4.85
CA SER A 15 1.65 17.78 -6.10
C SER A 15 0.30 18.50 -5.90
N SER A 16 -0.19 18.57 -4.66
CA SER A 16 -1.46 19.20 -4.32
C SER A 16 -1.40 20.73 -4.40
N SER A 17 -2.56 21.37 -4.55
CA SER A 17 -2.66 22.83 -4.59
C SER A 17 -1.97 23.52 -3.40
N SER A 18 -1.33 24.66 -3.66
CA SER A 18 -0.80 25.54 -2.61
C SER A 18 -1.90 26.22 -1.79
N GLU A 19 -3.13 26.20 -2.26
CA GLU A 19 -4.29 26.79 -1.58
C GLU A 19 -4.79 25.93 -0.41
N LEU A 20 -4.43 24.64 -0.37
CA LEU A 20 -4.75 23.78 0.75
C LEU A 20 -4.03 24.24 2.00
N SER A 21 -4.78 24.43 3.08
CA SER A 21 -4.25 24.66 4.41
C SER A 21 -3.40 23.47 4.87
N ILE A 22 -2.54 23.71 5.87
CA ILE A 22 -1.71 22.66 6.47
C ILE A 22 -2.60 21.50 6.97
N LYS A 23 -3.75 21.81 7.58
CA LYS A 23 -4.68 20.79 8.08
C LYS A 23 -5.25 19.92 6.94
N GLU A 24 -5.58 20.52 5.80
CA GLU A 24 -6.06 19.79 4.63
C GLU A 24 -4.96 18.94 4.00
N LYS A 25 -3.71 19.44 3.97
CA LYS A 25 -2.56 18.66 3.50
C LYS A 25 -2.25 17.47 4.42
N ILE A 26 -2.41 17.61 5.74
CA ILE A 26 -2.29 16.49 6.69
C ILE A 26 -3.37 15.45 6.43
N LYS A 27 -4.62 15.88 6.27
CA LYS A 27 -5.72 14.95 5.96
C LYS A 27 -5.48 14.23 4.62
N LEU A 28 -5.03 14.96 3.60
CA LEU A 28 -4.68 14.39 2.29
C LEU A 28 -3.57 13.35 2.40
N TYR A 29 -2.57 13.57 3.26
CA TYR A 29 -1.54 12.59 3.57
C TYR A 29 -2.13 11.32 4.17
N GLU A 30 -2.94 11.45 5.23
CA GLU A 30 -3.56 10.33 5.94
C GLU A 30 -4.45 9.50 5.00
N ASP A 31 -5.29 10.18 4.21
CA ASP A 31 -6.19 9.57 3.23
C ASP A 31 -5.38 8.81 2.14
N ALA A 32 -4.28 9.40 1.65
CA ALA A 32 -3.42 8.76 0.66
C ALA A 32 -2.69 7.52 1.22
N VAL A 33 -2.20 7.59 2.47
CA VAL A 33 -1.59 6.43 3.14
C VAL A 33 -2.60 5.30 3.28
N GLN A 34 -3.82 5.59 3.72
CA GLN A 34 -4.84 4.56 3.89
C GLN A 34 -5.25 3.95 2.54
N THR A 35 -5.45 4.78 1.52
CA THR A 35 -5.78 4.33 0.16
C THR A 35 -4.74 3.36 -0.39
N VAL A 36 -3.45 3.64 -0.19
CA VAL A 36 -2.38 2.74 -0.64
C VAL A 36 -2.35 1.44 0.16
N LYS A 37 -2.61 1.48 1.47
CA LYS A 37 -2.71 0.25 2.28
C LYS A 37 -3.83 -0.64 1.78
N ASP A 38 -5.01 -0.07 1.54
CA ASP A 38 -6.17 -0.81 1.04
C ASP A 38 -5.90 -1.38 -0.36
N TYR A 39 -5.22 -0.62 -1.22
CA TYR A 39 -4.79 -1.10 -2.54
C TYR A 39 -3.79 -2.26 -2.46
N ASN A 40 -2.82 -2.18 -1.55
CA ASN A 40 -1.76 -3.19 -1.39
C ASN A 40 -2.26 -4.47 -0.71
N GLN A 41 -3.22 -4.37 0.21
CA GLN A 41 -3.70 -5.48 1.02
C GLN A 41 -4.02 -6.76 0.23
N PRO A 42 -4.89 -6.75 -0.81
CA PRO A 42 -5.21 -7.97 -1.54
C PRO A 42 -3.99 -8.55 -2.28
N GLN A 43 -3.00 -7.73 -2.60
CA GLN A 43 -1.79 -8.18 -3.29
C GLN A 43 -0.84 -8.89 -2.33
N ILE A 44 -0.72 -8.38 -1.10
CA ILE A 44 0.05 -9.01 -0.03
C ILE A 44 -0.61 -10.35 0.35
N GLU A 45 -1.93 -10.38 0.50
CA GLU A 45 -2.68 -11.61 0.80
C GLU A 45 -2.48 -12.66 -0.29
N ASN A 46 -2.56 -12.27 -1.56
CA ASN A 46 -2.29 -13.19 -2.69
C ASN A 46 -0.85 -13.72 -2.69
N GLN A 47 0.14 -12.88 -2.39
CA GLN A 47 1.54 -13.32 -2.28
C GLN A 47 1.75 -14.28 -1.10
N GLN A 48 1.12 -14.02 0.04
CA GLN A 48 1.17 -14.91 1.19
C GLN A 48 0.55 -16.26 0.88
N GLN A 49 -0.63 -16.28 0.24
CA GLN A 49 -1.29 -17.51 -0.15
C GLN A 49 -0.44 -18.34 -1.12
N GLN A 50 0.15 -17.72 -2.13
CA GLN A 50 1.07 -18.41 -3.05
C GLN A 50 2.27 -19.01 -2.32
N ASN A 51 2.82 -18.32 -1.32
CA ASN A 51 3.94 -18.86 -0.54
C ASN A 51 3.51 -20.08 0.30
N ILE A 52 2.31 -20.06 0.87
CA ILE A 52 1.75 -21.19 1.61
C ILE A 52 1.54 -22.38 0.66
N ASP A 53 0.89 -22.15 -0.49
CA ASP A 53 0.61 -23.20 -1.48
C ASP A 53 1.92 -23.84 -2.00
N ASN A 54 2.94 -23.03 -2.25
CA ASN A 54 4.26 -23.50 -2.67
C ASN A 54 4.96 -24.34 -1.58
N ALA A 55 4.85 -23.93 -0.31
CA ALA A 55 5.39 -24.68 0.81
C ALA A 55 4.69 -26.03 1.00
N GLU A 56 3.36 -26.06 0.89
CA GLU A 56 2.59 -27.31 0.93
C GLU A 56 2.95 -28.25 -0.23
N ALA A 57 3.11 -27.71 -1.44
CA ALA A 57 3.52 -28.49 -2.60
C ALA A 57 4.91 -29.09 -2.40
N PHE A 58 5.86 -28.33 -1.86
CA PHE A 58 7.20 -28.84 -1.53
C PHE A 58 7.16 -29.99 -0.52
N LEU A 59 6.37 -29.87 0.55
CA LEU A 59 6.24 -30.91 1.57
C LEU A 59 5.57 -32.19 1.05
N LYS A 60 4.77 -32.13 -0.02
CA LYS A 60 4.17 -33.31 -0.65
C LYS A 60 5.12 -34.09 -1.56
N ILE A 61 6.28 -33.52 -1.90
CA ILE A 61 7.28 -34.14 -2.79
C ILE A 61 8.25 -35.03 -1.99
N PHE A 62 8.33 -34.87 -0.67
CA PHE A 62 9.19 -35.64 0.25
C PHE A 62 8.35 -36.49 1.20
#